data_AF-A0A7J4PUI4-F1
#
_entry.id   AF-A0A7J4PUI4-F1
#
_cell.length_a   1.000
_cell.length_b   1.000
_cell.length_c   1.000
_cell.angle_alpha   90.00
_cell.angle_beta   90.00
_cell.angle_gamma   90.00
#
_symmetry.space_group_name_H-M   'P 1'
#
loop_
_entity.id
_entity.type
_entity.pdbx_description
1 polymer ?
#
loop_
_entity_poly.entity_id
_entity_poly.type
_entity_poly.pdbx_seq_one_letter_code
_entity_poly.pdbx_strand_id
1 'polypeptide(L)'
;MTRLYPKPLEGETIPISFLGAEKRRIGWSPEVGKSVQINDETDVDSLKRVREINEVQIFNWLTGRECLIELPDREMEALQSLLEAKNGEQLVYTREKVKGKLKPRFDLDDQKEPRRWLLSERLKD
;
A
#
# COMPACT_ATOMS: atom_id res chain seq x y z
N MET A 1 -14.58 -7.98 6.46
CA MET A 1 -14.10 -6.60 6.29
C MET A 1 -13.58 -6.46 4.86
N THR A 2 -14.05 -5.47 4.10
CA THR A 2 -13.59 -5.24 2.72
C THR A 2 -12.20 -4.61 2.75
N ARG A 3 -11.21 -5.29 2.16
CA ARG A 3 -9.86 -4.75 2.02
C ARG A 3 -9.86 -3.61 1.01
N LEU A 4 -9.47 -2.42 1.44
CA LEU A 4 -9.43 -1.22 0.60
C LEU A 4 -8.02 -1.04 0.05
N TYR A 5 -7.89 -1.11 -1.28
CA TYR A 5 -6.63 -0.89 -1.98
C TYR A 5 -6.70 0.45 -2.73
N PRO A 6 -6.20 1.56 -2.15
CA PRO A 6 -6.19 2.85 -2.81
C PRO A 6 -5.37 2.76 -4.09
N LYS A 7 -5.92 3.34 -5.16
CA LYS A 7 -5.27 3.43 -6.47
C LYS A 7 -5.31 4.89 -6.91
N PRO A 8 -4.44 5.76 -6.37
CA PRO A 8 -4.34 7.15 -6.79
C PRO A 8 -4.31 7.22 -8.33
N LEU A 9 -5.07 8.15 -8.89
CA LEU A 9 -4.96 8.50 -10.30
C LEU A 9 -3.63 9.19 -10.57
N GLU A 10 -3.28 9.33 -11.84
CA GLU A 10 -2.07 10.06 -12.25
C GLU A 10 -2.17 11.51 -11.76
N GLY A 11 -1.19 11.96 -10.96
CA GLY A 11 -1.19 13.28 -10.33
C GLY A 11 -1.94 13.38 -9.00
N GLU A 12 -2.59 12.31 -8.53
CA GLU A 12 -3.18 12.28 -7.18
C GLU A 12 -2.14 11.89 -6.12
N THR A 13 -2.20 12.57 -4.98
CA THR A 13 -1.34 12.32 -3.84
C THR A 13 -2.20 12.09 -2.60
N ILE A 14 -1.96 10.98 -1.91
CA ILE A 14 -2.67 10.61 -0.69
C ILE A 14 -1.69 10.74 0.47
N PRO A 15 -1.93 11.63 1.45
CA PRO A 15 -1.19 11.60 2.70
C PRO A 15 -1.50 10.29 3.43
N ILE A 16 -0.47 9.59 3.89
CA ILE A 16 -0.60 8.29 4.54
C ILE A 16 0.26 8.17 5.79
N SER A 17 -0.11 7.28 6.70
CA SER A 17 0.79 6.78 7.74
C SER A 17 1.06 5.31 7.52
N PHE A 18 2.33 4.89 7.63
CA PHE A 18 2.69 3.47 7.61
C PHE A 18 2.30 2.81 8.93
N LEU A 19 1.61 1.67 8.86
CA LEU A 19 1.16 0.91 10.03
C LEU A 19 1.89 -0.42 10.18
N GLY A 20 2.30 -1.03 9.08
CA GLY A 20 3.04 -2.30 9.08
C GLY A 20 3.12 -2.91 7.68
N ALA A 21 3.87 -4.01 7.55
CA ALA A 21 3.94 -4.77 6.32
C ALA A 21 4.10 -6.27 6.62
N GLU A 22 3.51 -7.10 5.78
CA GLU A 22 3.63 -8.56 5.87
C GLU A 22 3.97 -9.15 4.49
N LYS A 23 4.83 -10.17 4.47
CA LYS A 23 5.10 -10.94 3.25
C LYS A 23 3.93 -11.86 2.95
N ARG A 24 3.44 -11.81 1.71
CA ARG A 24 2.35 -12.65 1.22
C ARG A 24 2.73 -13.29 -0.11
N ARG A 25 2.24 -14.50 -0.35
CA ARG A 25 2.33 -15.15 -1.66
C ARG A 25 1.01 -14.96 -2.40
N ILE A 26 1.08 -14.52 -3.64
CA ILE A 26 -0.08 -14.30 -4.51
C ILE A 26 0.11 -15.00 -5.85
N GLY A 27 -1.00 -15.34 -6.50
CA GLY A 27 -1.00 -15.85 -7.87
C GLY A 27 -2.16 -15.28 -8.67
N TRP A 28 -1.97 -15.10 -9.97
CA TRP A 28 -3.04 -14.68 -10.89
C TRP A 28 -3.96 -15.85 -11.18
N SER A 29 -5.22 -15.78 -10.72
CA SER A 29 -6.26 -16.73 -11.09
C SER A 29 -6.81 -16.38 -12.47
N PRO A 30 -6.68 -17.25 -13.49
CA PRO A 30 -7.31 -17.04 -14.79
C PRO A 30 -8.84 -17.05 -14.70
N GLU A 31 -9.40 -17.85 -13.78
CA GLU A 31 -10.84 -17.98 -13.57
C GLU A 31 -11.46 -16.69 -13.01
N VAL A 32 -10.80 -16.09 -12.01
CA VAL A 32 -11.31 -14.88 -11.36
C VAL A 32 -10.81 -13.59 -12.04
N GLY A 33 -9.82 -13.70 -12.95
CA GLY A 33 -9.27 -12.56 -13.68
C GLY A 33 -8.53 -11.55 -12.80
N LYS A 34 -7.97 -12.00 -11.66
CA LYS A 34 -7.19 -11.15 -10.74
C LYS A 34 -6.17 -11.96 -9.94
N SER A 35 -5.25 -11.27 -9.28
CA SER A 35 -4.40 -11.87 -8.25
C SER A 35 -5.23 -12.28 -7.03
N VAL A 36 -4.97 -13.47 -6.51
CA VAL A 36 -5.55 -14.01 -5.28
C VAL A 36 -4.42 -14.37 -4.31
N GLN A 37 -4.71 -14.30 -3.00
CA GLN A 37 -3.78 -14.75 -1.98
C GLN A 37 -3.72 -16.27 -1.98
N ILE A 38 -2.50 -16.80 -1.85
CA ILE A 38 -2.25 -18.22 -1.73
C ILE A 38 -2.24 -18.58 -0.24
N ASN A 39 -3.14 -19.47 0.14
CA ASN A 39 -3.17 -20.13 1.44
C ASN A 39 -3.02 -21.65 1.26
N ASP A 40 -3.04 -22.41 2.35
CA ASP A 40 -2.82 -23.87 2.32
C ASP A 40 -3.87 -24.64 1.50
N GLU A 41 -5.07 -24.07 1.33
CA GLU A 41 -6.18 -24.66 0.57
C GLU A 41 -6.15 -24.26 -0.92
N THR A 42 -5.25 -23.36 -1.31
CA THR A 42 -5.19 -22.85 -2.67
C THR A 42 -4.52 -23.86 -3.61
N ASP A 43 -5.22 -24.26 -4.67
CA ASP A 43 -4.62 -25.01 -5.77
C ASP A 43 -3.65 -24.10 -6.56
N VAL A 44 -2.37 -24.15 -6.19
CA VAL A 44 -1.32 -23.28 -6.76
C VAL A 44 -1.07 -23.59 -8.25
N ASP A 45 -1.28 -24.83 -8.69
CA ASP A 45 -1.03 -25.25 -10.08
C ASP A 45 -2.05 -24.63 -11.04
N SER A 46 -3.23 -24.26 -10.54
CA SER A 46 -4.24 -23.50 -11.29
C SER A 46 -3.86 -22.02 -11.52
N LEU A 47 -2.87 -21.50 -10.77
CA LEU A 47 -2.50 -20.09 -10.77
C LEU A 47 -1.34 -19.77 -11.71
N LYS A 48 -1.37 -18.57 -12.28
CA LYS A 48 -0.27 -18.03 -13.09
C LYS A 48 0.53 -17.01 -12.31
N ARG A 49 1.80 -16.80 -12.68
CA ARG A 49 2.63 -15.70 -12.15
C ARG A 49 2.69 -15.64 -10.61
N VAL A 50 2.80 -16.82 -10.00
CA VAL A 50 2.94 -16.97 -8.55
C VAL A 50 4.19 -16.22 -8.09
N ARG A 51 4.03 -15.33 -7.11
CA ARG A 51 5.12 -14.50 -6.59
C ARG A 51 4.86 -14.08 -5.15
N GLU A 52 5.91 -13.64 -4.49
CA GLU A 52 5.81 -12.95 -3.20
C GLU A 52 5.63 -11.45 -3.40
N ILE A 53 4.90 -10.83 -2.48
CA ILE A 53 4.67 -9.39 -2.37
C ILE A 53 4.70 -8.98 -0.90
N ASN A 54 4.87 -7.69 -0.66
CA ASN A 54 4.70 -7.06 0.64
C ASN A 54 3.31 -6.43 0.66
N GLU A 55 2.44 -6.90 1.54
CA GLU A 55 1.15 -6.29 1.80
C GLU A 55 1.34 -5.25 2.90
N VAL A 56 1.32 -3.97 2.51
CA VAL A 56 1.61 -2.83 3.37
C VAL A 56 0.31 -2.26 3.90
N GLN A 57 0.17 -2.21 5.22
CA GLN A 57 -0.94 -1.57 5.91
C GLN A 57 -0.64 -0.10 6.13
N ILE A 58 -1.58 0.74 5.72
CA ILE A 58 -1.48 2.19 5.83
C ILE A 58 -2.76 2.80 6.41
N PHE A 59 -2.64 3.98 7.01
CA PHE A 59 -3.78 4.85 7.28
C PHE A 59 -3.89 5.89 6.16
N ASN A 60 -5.04 5.97 5.49
CA ASN A 60 -5.32 6.98 4.47
C ASN A 60 -5.98 8.20 5.12
N TRP A 61 -5.27 9.34 5.14
CA TRP A 61 -5.75 10.55 5.80
C TRP A 61 -6.93 11.24 5.09
N LEU A 62 -7.05 11.05 3.77
CA LEU A 62 -8.18 11.59 2.99
C LEU A 62 -9.48 10.88 3.36
N THR A 63 -9.44 9.55 3.45
CA THR A 63 -10.64 8.75 3.76
C THR A 63 -10.84 8.50 5.25
N GLY A 64 -9.82 8.71 6.08
CA GLY A 64 -9.83 8.39 7.51
C GLY A 64 -9.89 6.88 7.80
N ARG A 65 -9.33 6.04 6.92
CA ARG A 65 -9.48 4.57 6.98
C ARG A 65 -8.16 3.86 6.79
N GLU A 66 -8.03 2.70 7.40
CA GLU A 66 -6.95 1.77 7.10
C GLU A 66 -7.15 1.13 5.72
N CYS A 67 -6.04 0.98 5.01
CA CYS A 67 -5.97 0.52 3.63
C CYS A 67 -4.74 -0.38 3.44
N LEU A 68 -4.72 -1.11 2.32
CA LEU A 68 -3.63 -2.01 1.95
C LEU A 68 -3.01 -1.60 0.61
N ILE A 69 -1.68 -1.71 0.48
CA ILE A 69 -0.94 -1.51 -0.77
C ILE A 69 -0.08 -2.75 -1.00
N GLU A 70 -0.11 -3.30 -2.21
CA GLU A 70 0.77 -4.41 -2.60
C GLU A 70 2.05 -3.87 -3.24
N LEU A 71 3.21 -4.18 -2.66
CA LEU A 71 4.52 -3.76 -3.16
C LEU A 71 5.42 -4.97 -3.49
N PRO A 72 6.09 -5.00 -4.66
CA PRO A 72 7.24 -5.87 -4.84
C PRO A 72 8.41 -5.41 -3.94
N ASP A 73 9.38 -6.31 -3.71
CA ASP A 73 10.48 -6.08 -2.77
C ASP A 73 11.24 -4.78 -3.01
N ARG A 74 11.57 -4.49 -4.26
CA ARG A 74 12.24 -3.24 -4.64
C ARG A 74 11.45 -1.98 -4.23
N GLU A 75 10.12 -2.01 -4.33
CA GLU A 75 9.28 -0.85 -3.98
C GLU A 75 9.10 -0.77 -2.46
N MET A 76 9.10 -1.90 -1.76
CA MET A 76 9.09 -1.97 -0.29
C MET A 76 10.43 -1.51 0.33
N GLU A 77 11.56 -1.84 -0.27
CA GLU A 77 12.89 -1.34 0.13
C GLU A 77 12.95 0.19 0.01
N ALA A 78 12.48 0.74 -1.11
CA ALA A 78 12.43 2.19 -1.29
C ALA A 78 11.55 2.89 -0.23
N LEU A 79 10.40 2.30 0.11
CA LEU A 79 9.55 2.81 1.19
C LEU A 79 10.25 2.73 2.55
N GLN A 80 10.93 1.64 2.87
CA GLN A 80 11.68 1.51 4.13
C GLN A 80 12.77 2.56 4.26
N SER A 81 13.56 2.81 3.21
CA SER A 81 14.58 3.85 3.24
C SER A 81 13.99 5.24 3.47
N LEU A 82 12.80 5.54 2.94
CA LEU A 82 12.09 6.79 3.22
C LEU A 82 11.62 6.86 4.67
N LEU A 83 11.08 5.76 5.22
CA LEU A 83 10.64 5.69 6.62
C LEU A 83 11.81 5.88 7.60
N GLU A 84 12.99 5.34 7.27
CA GLU A 84 14.22 5.53 8.06
C GLU A 84 14.74 6.97 8.00
N ALA A 85 14.62 7.63 6.85
CA ALA A 85 15.04 9.02 6.67
C ALA A 85 14.06 10.05 7.23
N LYS A 86 12.79 9.67 7.41
CA LYS A 86 11.70 10.54 7.86
C LYS A 86 11.94 11.08 9.27
N ASN A 87 11.91 12.40 9.41
CA ASN A 87 12.06 13.17 10.64
C ASN A 87 10.87 14.10 10.92
N GLY A 88 9.65 13.57 10.79
CA GLY A 88 8.40 14.26 11.10
C GLY A 88 7.63 14.81 9.90
N GLU A 89 8.21 14.75 8.71
CA GLU A 89 7.58 15.02 7.40
C GLU A 89 6.39 14.07 7.17
N GLN A 90 5.42 14.46 6.36
CA GLN A 90 4.26 13.64 6.02
C GLN A 90 4.65 12.64 4.93
N LEU A 91 4.44 11.34 5.19
CA LEU A 91 4.57 10.35 4.12
C LEU A 91 3.40 10.49 3.15
N VAL A 92 3.70 10.54 1.85
CA VAL A 92 2.68 10.62 0.81
C VAL A 92 2.79 9.44 -0.15
N TYR A 93 1.64 8.99 -0.64
CA TYR A 93 1.49 7.92 -1.61
C TYR A 93 0.87 8.42 -2.90
N THR A 94 1.55 8.16 -4.02
CA THR A 94 1.07 8.45 -5.37
C THR A 94 1.35 7.27 -6.29
N ARG A 95 0.95 7.39 -7.57
CA ARG A 95 1.32 6.46 -8.62
C ARG A 95 1.93 7.22 -9.79
N GLU A 96 3.14 6.82 -10.19
CA GLU A 96 3.84 7.42 -11.32
C GLU A 96 3.92 6.48 -12.52
N LYS A 97 3.94 7.04 -13.72
CA LYS A 97 3.96 6.26 -14.95
C LYS A 97 5.39 5.87 -15.33
N VAL A 98 5.74 4.61 -15.11
CA VAL A 98 7.05 4.04 -15.49
C VAL A 98 6.86 3.05 -16.63
N LYS A 99 7.47 3.31 -17.79
CA LYS A 99 7.36 2.47 -19.00
C LYS A 99 5.90 2.11 -19.34
N GLY A 100 5.01 3.11 -19.25
CA GLY A 100 3.58 2.96 -19.57
C GLY A 100 2.72 2.29 -18.48
N LYS A 101 3.29 1.93 -17.32
CA LYS A 101 2.55 1.35 -16.19
C LYS A 101 2.60 2.28 -14.98
N LEU A 102 1.45 2.51 -14.36
CA LEU A 102 1.35 3.25 -13.09
C LEU A 102 1.87 2.40 -11.94
N LYS A 103 2.99 2.81 -11.36
CA LYS A 103 3.66 2.15 -10.24
C LYS A 103 3.49 2.94 -8.94
N PRO A 104 3.39 2.26 -7.80
CA PRO A 104 3.50 2.90 -6.49
C PRO A 104 4.75 3.78 -6.37
N ARG A 105 4.57 4.98 -5.85
CA ARG A 105 5.67 5.86 -5.43
C ARG A 105 5.33 6.50 -4.10
N PHE A 106 6.34 6.59 -3.26
CA PHE A 106 6.26 7.24 -1.95
C PHE A 106 7.24 8.39 -1.91
N ASP A 107 6.90 9.41 -1.16
CA ASP A 107 7.73 10.60 -0.98
C ASP A 107 7.47 11.20 0.41
N LEU A 108 8.32 12.13 0.82
CA LEU A 108 8.13 12.90 2.05
C LEU A 108 7.73 14.32 1.68
N ASP A 109 6.58 14.76 2.17
CA ASP A 109 6.12 16.13 2.04
C ASP A 109 6.57 16.93 3.28
N ASP A 110 7.11 18.13 3.07
CA ASP A 110 7.60 19.04 4.12
C ASP A 110 6.52 19.41 5.17
N GLN A 111 5.24 19.17 4.87
CA GLN A 111 4.17 19.24 5.86
C GLN A 111 4.41 18.27 7.02
N LYS A 112 4.12 18.71 8.26
CA LYS A 112 4.20 17.82 9.42
C LYS A 112 3.09 16.79 9.39
N GLU A 113 3.45 15.52 9.60
CA GLU A 113 2.45 14.46 9.75
C GLU A 113 1.49 14.79 10.91
N PRO A 114 0.15 14.71 10.70
CA PRO A 114 -0.81 14.96 11.74
C PRO A 114 -0.56 14.02 12.91
N ARG A 115 -0.58 14.56 14.14
CA ARG A 115 -0.33 13.76 15.33
C ARG A 115 -1.37 12.66 15.46
N ARG A 116 -0.90 11.43 15.68
CA ARG A 116 -1.70 10.19 15.78
C ARG A 116 -2.88 10.26 16.77
N TRP A 117 -2.90 11.17 17.76
CA TRP A 117 -4.03 11.36 18.68
C TRP A 117 -5.23 12.13 18.08
N LEU A 118 -5.06 12.83 16.96
CA LEU A 118 -6.18 13.38 16.19
C LEU A 118 -7.04 12.26 15.55
N LEU A 119 -6.52 11.04 15.45
CA LEU A 119 -7.25 9.86 14.96
C LEU A 119 -8.37 9.44 15.91
N SER A 120 -8.16 9.56 17.23
CA SER A 120 -9.15 9.18 18.25
C SER A 120 -10.31 10.17 18.39
N GLU A 121 -10.16 11.41 17.92
CA GLU A 121 -11.23 12.42 17.96
C GLU A 121 -12.12 12.34 16.71
N ARG A 122 -11.54 12.05 15.54
CA ARG A 122 -12.26 11.99 14.26
C ARG A 122 -13.06 10.69 14.02
N LEU A 123 -12.88 9.67 14.86
CA LEU A 123 -13.64 8.41 14.85
C LEU A 123 -14.86 8.42 15.79
N LYS A 124 -15.15 9.56 16.44
CA LYS A 124 -16.28 9.71 17.38
C LYS A 124 -17.53 10.38 16.80
N ASP A 125 -17.53 10.71 15.51
CA ASP A 125 -18.67 11.27 14.79
C ASP A 125 -19.30 10.26 13.82
#